data_AF-A0A9E0NB05-F1
#
_entry.id   AF-A0A9E0NB05-F1
#
_cell.length_a   1.000
_cell.length_b   1.000
_cell.length_c   1.000
_cell.angle_alpha   90.00
_cell.angle_beta   90.00
_cell.angle_gamma   90.00
#
_symmetry.space_group_name_H-M   'P 1'
#
loop_
_entity.id
_entity.type
_entity.pdbx_description
1 polymer ?
#
loop_
_entity_poly.entity_id
_entity_poly.type
_entity_poly.pdbx_seq_one_letter_code
_entity_poly.pdbx_strand_id
1 'polypeptide(L)'
;MALADPTLFAPLTAGEIADALRTLTEDRRVATMAKVGRYRVIATEPLVVKPPNPLAGHRLARVVVYDYAADRCVDACVDLDAGVTAHLDVNRSQPMLSRDEEAAAIAVAMADDNVRSKLTLGEEPQLAMHYWADTPNDIAYSRRSAAVLFGRPQGHPSLVAVVNLLDNTVTQVVPAGQW
;
A
#
# COMPACT_ATOMS: atom_id res chain seq x y z
N MET A 1 -22.26 7.91 -34.26
CA MET A 1 -21.19 7.71 -33.26
C MET A 1 -21.16 8.95 -32.39
N ALA A 2 -21.48 8.84 -31.11
CA ALA A 2 -21.23 9.94 -30.18
C ALA A 2 -19.71 10.18 -30.14
N LEU A 3 -19.28 11.42 -30.31
CA LEU A 3 -17.87 11.81 -30.18
C LEU A 3 -17.43 11.51 -28.74
N ALA A 4 -16.27 10.89 -28.56
CA ALA A 4 -15.70 10.67 -27.24
C ALA A 4 -15.41 12.03 -26.60
N ASP A 5 -15.98 12.28 -25.41
CA ASP A 5 -15.74 13.52 -24.68
C ASP A 5 -14.31 13.50 -24.10
N PRO A 6 -13.40 14.36 -24.57
CA PRO A 6 -12.01 14.37 -24.10
C PRO A 6 -11.89 14.83 -22.65
N THR A 7 -12.90 15.53 -22.10
CA THR A 7 -12.87 16.00 -20.72
C THR A 7 -12.91 14.85 -19.71
N LEU A 8 -13.37 13.68 -20.11
CA LEU A 8 -13.36 12.47 -19.27
C LEU A 8 -11.94 12.03 -18.89
N PHE A 9 -10.94 12.36 -19.71
CA PHE A 9 -9.53 12.07 -19.42
C PHE A 9 -8.82 13.19 -18.64
N ALA A 10 -9.49 14.32 -18.42
CA ALA A 10 -8.89 15.43 -17.68
C ALA A 10 -8.57 14.99 -16.25
N PRO A 11 -7.45 15.47 -15.65
CA PRO A 11 -7.15 15.23 -14.24
C PRO A 11 -8.34 15.55 -13.34
N LEU A 12 -8.50 14.80 -12.27
CA LEU A 12 -9.53 15.08 -11.28
C LEU A 12 -9.22 16.41 -10.58
N THR A 13 -10.25 17.22 -10.39
CA THR A 13 -10.17 18.42 -9.56
C THR A 13 -10.08 18.03 -8.07
N ALA A 14 -9.63 18.96 -7.22
CA ALA A 14 -9.60 18.73 -5.78
C ALA A 14 -10.99 18.39 -5.19
N GLY A 15 -12.06 18.99 -5.73
CA GLY A 15 -13.44 18.69 -5.35
C GLY A 15 -13.84 17.26 -5.73
N GLU A 16 -13.55 16.84 -6.96
CA GLU A 16 -13.82 15.47 -7.43
C GLU A 16 -13.05 14.42 -6.62
N ILE A 17 -11.79 14.70 -6.25
CA ILE A 17 -11.01 13.81 -5.38
C ILE A 17 -11.67 13.70 -4.01
N ALA A 18 -12.09 14.83 -3.42
CA ALA A 18 -12.76 14.82 -2.11
C ALA A 18 -14.09 14.06 -2.16
N ASP A 19 -14.90 14.25 -3.21
CA ASP A 19 -16.16 13.54 -3.38
C ASP A 19 -15.97 12.05 -3.65
N ALA A 20 -14.95 11.66 -4.43
CA ALA A 20 -14.61 10.26 -4.66
C ALA A 20 -14.24 9.57 -3.35
N LEU A 21 -13.35 10.18 -2.56
CA LEU A 21 -12.92 9.64 -1.28
C LEU A 21 -14.07 9.56 -0.28
N ARG A 22 -14.88 10.63 -0.17
CA ARG A 22 -16.07 10.65 0.69
C ARG A 22 -17.02 9.51 0.31
N THR A 23 -17.38 9.41 -0.97
CA THR A 23 -18.29 8.37 -1.48
C THR A 23 -17.76 6.97 -1.16
N LEU A 24 -16.46 6.71 -1.37
CA LEU A 24 -15.86 5.43 -1.01
C LEU A 24 -15.91 5.16 0.49
N THR A 25 -15.56 6.13 1.34
CA THR A 25 -15.54 5.94 2.79
C THR A 25 -16.94 5.77 3.41
N GLU A 26 -17.97 6.26 2.72
CA GLU A 26 -19.39 6.10 3.11
C GLU A 26 -19.98 4.78 2.60
N ASP A 27 -19.32 4.09 1.65
CA ASP A 27 -19.78 2.80 1.15
C ASP A 27 -19.75 1.73 2.25
N ARG A 28 -20.91 1.16 2.56
CA ARG A 28 -21.09 0.19 3.65
C ARG A 28 -20.18 -1.04 3.56
N ARG A 29 -19.73 -1.43 2.36
CA ARG A 29 -18.84 -2.58 2.14
C ARG A 29 -17.44 -2.33 2.70
N VAL A 30 -17.00 -1.07 2.77
CA VAL A 30 -15.67 -0.66 3.24
C VAL A 30 -15.71 0.39 4.35
N ALA A 31 -16.88 0.83 4.80
CA ALA A 31 -17.03 1.87 5.83
C ALA A 31 -16.25 1.59 7.13
N THR A 32 -16.02 0.33 7.49
CA THR A 32 -15.19 -0.03 8.64
C THR A 32 -13.74 0.44 8.50
N MET A 33 -13.18 0.42 7.27
CA MET A 33 -11.84 0.96 6.97
C MET A 33 -11.73 2.42 7.40
N ALA A 34 -12.72 3.24 7.03
CA ALA A 34 -12.76 4.66 7.39
C ALA A 34 -12.94 4.88 8.89
N LYS A 35 -13.78 4.08 9.56
CA LYS A 35 -14.01 4.19 11.01
C LYS A 35 -12.77 3.93 11.86
N VAL A 36 -11.93 2.99 11.44
CA VAL A 36 -10.69 2.66 12.15
C VAL A 36 -9.60 3.72 11.88
N GLY A 37 -9.73 4.49 10.80
CA GLY A 37 -8.81 5.58 10.45
C GLY A 37 -7.39 5.12 10.09
N ARG A 38 -7.20 3.81 9.85
CA ARG A 38 -5.92 3.22 9.49
C ARG A 38 -5.95 2.75 8.04
N TYR A 39 -5.89 3.71 7.13
CA TYR A 39 -5.77 3.43 5.69
C TYR A 39 -4.88 4.46 5.02
N ARG A 40 -4.34 4.09 3.85
CA ARG A 40 -3.57 5.01 3.00
C ARG A 40 -4.18 5.03 1.60
N VAL A 41 -4.51 6.22 1.14
CA VAL A 41 -4.88 6.44 -0.27
C VAL A 41 -3.60 6.32 -1.11
N ILE A 42 -3.57 5.35 -2.01
CA ILE A 42 -2.44 5.08 -2.91
C ILE A 42 -2.57 5.90 -4.19
N ALA A 43 -3.77 5.93 -4.76
CA ALA A 43 -4.06 6.66 -5.99
C ALA A 43 -5.51 7.14 -5.99
N THR A 44 -5.73 8.29 -6.63
CA THR A 44 -7.05 8.76 -7.03
C THR A 44 -6.89 9.39 -8.41
N GLU A 45 -7.39 8.70 -9.44
CA GLU A 45 -7.10 9.00 -10.84
C GLU A 45 -8.37 8.93 -11.69
N PRO A 46 -8.47 9.70 -12.78
CA PRO A 46 -9.61 9.60 -13.69
C PRO A 46 -9.63 8.21 -14.33
N LEU A 47 -10.83 7.62 -14.44
CA LEU A 47 -11.05 6.35 -15.13
C LEU A 47 -12.01 6.56 -16.29
N VAL A 48 -11.72 5.95 -17.44
CA VAL A 48 -12.62 5.97 -18.61
C VAL A 48 -12.86 4.55 -19.08
N VAL A 49 -14.14 4.18 -19.18
CA VAL A 49 -14.55 2.88 -19.72
C VAL A 49 -15.09 3.04 -21.13
N LYS A 50 -14.94 2.01 -21.95
CA LYS A 50 -15.41 2.00 -23.35
C LYS A 50 -16.82 1.39 -23.45
N PRO A 51 -17.66 1.82 -24.41
CA PRO A 51 -18.87 1.10 -24.76
C PRO A 51 -18.56 -0.38 -25.11
N PRO A 52 -19.48 -1.33 -24.83
CA PRO A 52 -20.86 -1.13 -24.37
C PRO A 52 -21.00 -1.08 -22.83
N ASN A 53 -19.95 -0.75 -22.07
CA ASN A 53 -20.06 -0.64 -20.61
C ASN A 53 -21.12 0.41 -20.22
N PRO A 54 -22.04 0.12 -19.28
CA PRO A 54 -23.09 1.07 -18.86
C PRO A 54 -22.57 2.40 -18.31
N LEU A 55 -21.35 2.44 -17.79
CA LEU A 55 -20.71 3.66 -17.26
C LEU A 55 -19.96 4.46 -18.35
N ALA A 56 -20.03 4.04 -19.61
CA ALA A 56 -19.36 4.75 -20.70
C ALA A 56 -19.96 6.16 -20.85
N GLY A 57 -19.08 7.17 -20.80
CA GLY A 57 -19.47 8.58 -20.85
C GLY A 57 -19.64 9.25 -19.50
N HIS A 58 -19.60 8.49 -18.40
CA HIS A 58 -19.67 9.05 -17.05
C HIS A 58 -18.30 9.58 -16.60
N ARG A 59 -18.30 10.56 -15.69
CA ARG A 59 -17.11 11.02 -14.98
C ARG A 59 -16.77 10.05 -13.85
N LEU A 60 -15.75 9.22 -14.06
CA LEU A 60 -15.35 8.20 -13.09
C LEU A 60 -13.99 8.51 -12.45
N ALA A 61 -13.87 8.16 -11.17
CA ALA A 61 -12.60 8.14 -10.46
C ALA A 61 -12.26 6.71 -10.05
N ARG A 62 -11.03 6.27 -10.31
CA ARG A 62 -10.45 5.08 -9.68
C ARG A 62 -9.76 5.49 -8.39
N VAL A 63 -10.15 4.87 -7.29
CA VAL A 63 -9.56 5.11 -5.97
C VAL A 63 -8.93 3.81 -5.48
N VAL A 64 -7.62 3.83 -5.23
CA VAL A 64 -6.89 2.69 -4.67
C VAL A 64 -6.50 3.04 -3.23
N VAL A 65 -6.89 2.20 -2.28
CA VAL A 65 -6.64 2.39 -0.85
C VAL A 65 -6.06 1.12 -0.26
N TYR A 66 -5.11 1.25 0.64
CA TYR A 66 -4.65 0.14 1.47
C TYR A 66 -5.23 0.26 2.88
N ASP A 67 -5.98 -0.75 3.30
CA ASP A 67 -6.63 -0.87 4.61
C ASP A 67 -5.69 -1.63 5.56
N TYR A 68 -5.00 -0.90 6.44
CA TYR A 68 -4.05 -1.48 7.38
C TYR A 68 -4.73 -2.35 8.44
N ALA A 69 -5.98 -2.08 8.77
CA ALA A 69 -6.69 -2.83 9.80
C ALA A 69 -7.06 -4.24 9.33
N ALA A 70 -7.33 -4.40 8.03
CA ALA A 70 -7.74 -5.66 7.43
C ALA A 70 -6.70 -6.27 6.46
N ASP A 71 -5.50 -5.67 6.36
CA ASP A 71 -4.38 -6.17 5.56
C ASP A 71 -4.76 -6.46 4.11
N ARG A 72 -5.37 -5.47 3.46
CA ARG A 72 -5.95 -5.63 2.12
C ARG A 72 -5.91 -4.34 1.31
N CYS A 73 -5.91 -4.49 0.00
CA CYS A 73 -6.09 -3.41 -0.95
C CYS A 73 -7.55 -3.33 -1.38
N VAL A 74 -8.04 -2.10 -1.53
CA VAL A 74 -9.35 -1.75 -2.07
C VAL A 74 -9.12 -0.98 -3.36
N ASP A 75 -9.64 -1.49 -4.46
CA ASP A 75 -9.64 -0.82 -5.77
C ASP A 75 -11.09 -0.52 -6.16
N ALA A 76 -11.44 0.76 -6.18
CA ALA A 76 -12.81 1.21 -6.35
C ALA A 76 -12.95 2.07 -7.60
N CYS A 77 -14.03 1.84 -8.35
CA CYS A 77 -14.53 2.80 -9.33
C CYS A 77 -15.68 3.57 -8.70
N VAL A 78 -15.49 4.88 -8.54
CA VAL A 78 -16.52 5.83 -8.11
C VAL A 78 -17.06 6.54 -9.34
N ASP A 79 -18.39 6.50 -9.48
CA ASP A 79 -19.12 7.30 -10.44
C ASP A 79 -19.45 8.65 -9.79
N LEU A 80 -18.78 9.71 -10.24
CA LEU A 80 -18.93 11.06 -9.69
C LEU A 80 -20.23 11.73 -10.13
N ASP A 81 -20.76 11.36 -11.29
CA ASP A 81 -22.03 11.90 -11.78
C ASP A 81 -23.21 11.34 -10.98
N ALA A 82 -23.16 10.04 -10.65
CA ALA A 82 -24.18 9.37 -9.86
C ALA A 82 -23.93 9.42 -8.33
N GLY A 83 -22.72 9.76 -7.89
CA GLY A 83 -22.34 9.81 -6.48
C GLY A 83 -22.32 8.44 -5.80
N VAL A 84 -21.89 7.38 -6.51
CA VAL A 84 -21.89 6.00 -6.00
C VAL A 84 -20.59 5.25 -6.30
N THR A 85 -20.23 4.29 -5.46
CA THR A 85 -19.15 3.33 -5.76
C THR A 85 -19.68 2.23 -6.68
N ALA A 86 -19.55 2.46 -7.98
CA ALA A 86 -20.07 1.59 -9.04
C ALA A 86 -19.38 0.22 -9.10
N HIS A 87 -18.08 0.17 -8.78
CA HIS A 87 -17.33 -1.08 -8.68
C HIS A 87 -16.38 -1.05 -7.48
N LEU A 88 -16.18 -2.22 -6.88
CA LEU A 88 -15.31 -2.39 -5.72
C LEU A 88 -14.67 -3.77 -5.82
N ASP A 89 -13.34 -3.81 -5.94
CA ASP A 89 -12.53 -5.00 -5.79
C ASP A 89 -11.72 -4.92 -4.49
N VAL A 90 -11.63 -6.05 -3.79
CA VAL A 90 -10.88 -6.17 -2.55
C VAL A 90 -9.94 -7.35 -2.69
N ASN A 91 -8.64 -7.07 -2.68
CA ASN A 91 -7.61 -8.05 -2.97
C ASN A 91 -6.41 -7.91 -2.02
N ARG A 92 -5.43 -8.80 -2.18
CA ARG A 92 -4.23 -8.86 -1.32
C ARG A 92 -3.00 -8.16 -1.92
N SER A 93 -3.20 -7.36 -2.97
CA SER A 93 -2.10 -6.60 -3.56
C SER A 93 -1.50 -5.67 -2.52
N GLN A 94 -0.17 -5.61 -2.47
CA GLN A 94 0.55 -4.77 -1.53
C GLN A 94 1.20 -3.58 -2.27
N PRO A 95 0.85 -2.32 -1.96
CA PRO A 95 1.50 -1.17 -2.57
C PRO A 95 2.95 -1.02 -2.09
N MET A 96 3.76 -0.21 -2.76
CA MET A 96 5.10 0.14 -2.24
C MET A 96 5.02 0.76 -0.84
N LEU A 97 6.08 0.62 -0.04
CA LEU A 97 6.13 1.23 1.29
C LEU A 97 5.97 2.76 1.20
N SER A 98 5.32 3.35 2.19
CA SER A 98 5.42 4.79 2.44
C SER A 98 6.74 5.10 3.15
N ARG A 99 7.16 6.37 3.12
CA ARG A 99 8.31 6.83 3.91
C ARG A 99 8.13 6.58 5.41
N ASP A 100 6.90 6.69 5.90
CA ASP A 100 6.60 6.42 7.31
C ASP A 100 6.71 4.93 7.63
N GLU A 101 6.29 4.05 6.71
CA GLU A 101 6.47 2.60 6.83
C GLU A 101 7.95 2.21 6.81
N GLU A 102 8.75 2.81 5.92
CA GLU A 102 10.19 2.61 5.86
C GLU A 102 10.87 3.02 7.18
N ALA A 103 10.54 4.21 7.69
CA ALA A 103 11.07 4.71 8.95
C ALA A 103 10.65 3.83 10.13
N ALA A 104 9.39 3.37 10.16
CA ALA A 104 8.88 2.47 11.18
C ALA A 104 9.59 1.10 11.13
N ALA A 105 9.79 0.53 9.94
CA ALA A 105 10.53 -0.73 9.77
C ALA A 105 11.94 -0.62 10.37
N ILE A 106 12.66 0.45 10.04
CA ILE A 106 14.01 0.70 10.53
C ILE A 106 14.00 0.82 12.06
N ALA A 107 13.07 1.61 12.62
CA ALA A 107 12.96 1.80 14.06
C ALA A 107 12.70 0.47 14.80
N VAL A 108 11.78 -0.35 14.29
CA VAL A 108 11.48 -1.68 14.86
C VAL A 108 12.69 -2.59 14.78
N ALA A 109 13.34 -2.67 13.61
CA ALA A 109 14.51 -3.53 13.42
C ALA A 109 15.70 -3.10 14.30
N MET A 110 15.91 -1.79 14.50
CA MET A 110 16.96 -1.27 15.39
C MET A 110 16.67 -1.52 16.87
N ALA A 111 15.40 -1.60 17.26
CA ALA A 111 15.00 -1.85 18.64
C ALA A 111 15.04 -3.35 19.00
N ASP A 112 15.04 -4.23 18.01
CA ASP A 112 15.01 -5.68 18.21
C ASP A 112 16.35 -6.24 18.72
N ASP A 113 16.31 -6.97 19.83
CA ASP A 113 17.52 -7.50 20.48
C ASP A 113 18.22 -8.58 19.64
N ASN A 114 17.48 -9.38 18.86
CA ASN A 114 18.07 -10.40 17.99
C ASN A 114 18.82 -9.75 16.82
N VAL A 115 18.28 -8.70 16.22
CA VAL A 115 19.01 -7.87 15.24
C VAL A 115 20.26 -7.27 15.89
N ARG A 116 20.11 -6.56 17.01
CA ARG A 116 21.23 -5.88 17.69
C ARG A 116 22.35 -6.85 18.09
N SER A 117 22.02 -8.07 18.49
CA SER A 117 23.02 -9.09 18.85
C SER A 117 23.87 -9.58 17.67
N LYS A 118 23.38 -9.40 16.44
CA LYS A 118 24.03 -9.84 15.20
C LYS A 118 24.76 -8.72 14.46
N LEU A 119 24.51 -7.47 14.82
CA LEU A 119 25.20 -6.32 14.22
C LEU A 119 26.64 -6.24 14.71
N THR A 120 27.55 -5.97 13.78
CA THR A 120 28.96 -5.67 14.08
C THR A 120 29.15 -4.17 14.30
N LEU A 121 30.28 -3.79 14.92
CA LEU A 121 30.57 -2.39 15.23
C LEU A 121 30.57 -1.53 13.95
N GLY A 122 29.77 -0.46 13.97
CA GLY A 122 29.65 0.49 12.86
C GLY A 122 28.67 0.07 11.76
N GLU A 123 27.89 -1.00 11.96
CA GLU A 123 26.77 -1.31 11.07
C GLU A 123 25.54 -0.49 11.43
N GLU A 124 24.88 0.02 10.39
CA GLU A 124 23.69 0.84 10.48
C GLU A 124 22.66 0.39 9.41
N PRO A 125 21.38 0.71 9.59
CA PRO A 125 20.38 0.48 8.54
C PRO A 125 20.74 1.32 7.30
N GLN A 126 20.84 0.67 6.15
CA GLN A 126 21.14 1.31 4.87
C GLN A 126 19.87 1.60 4.06
N LEU A 127 18.90 0.68 4.09
CA LEU A 127 17.68 0.76 3.29
C LEU A 127 16.58 -0.09 3.92
N ALA A 128 15.34 0.38 3.83
CA ALA A 128 14.15 -0.44 3.99
C ALA A 128 13.44 -0.57 2.64
N MET A 129 12.98 -1.77 2.31
CA MET A 129 12.28 -2.04 1.06
C MET A 129 11.04 -2.89 1.29
N HIS A 130 10.08 -2.76 0.39
CA HIS A 130 8.90 -3.63 0.38
C HIS A 130 9.34 -5.08 0.23
N TYR A 131 8.85 -5.95 1.11
CA TYR A 131 9.10 -7.38 1.03
C TYR A 131 7.78 -8.14 1.01
N TRP A 132 7.65 -8.99 0.00
CA TRP A 132 6.53 -9.90 -0.16
C TRP A 132 7.11 -11.28 -0.47
N ALA A 133 6.97 -12.21 0.47
CA ALA A 133 7.43 -13.58 0.26
C ALA A 133 6.57 -14.28 -0.80
N ASP A 134 7.20 -15.19 -1.54
CA ASP A 134 6.56 -16.06 -2.52
C ASP A 134 6.03 -17.38 -1.92
N THR A 135 6.50 -17.73 -0.71
CA THR A 135 6.11 -18.96 -0.01
C THR A 135 4.98 -18.74 0.99
N PRO A 136 3.87 -19.51 0.92
CA PRO A 136 2.74 -19.35 1.84
C PRO A 136 3.04 -19.58 3.32
N ASN A 137 4.16 -20.23 3.64
CA ASN A 137 4.57 -20.49 5.02
C ASN A 137 5.26 -19.28 5.67
N ASP A 138 5.71 -18.31 4.88
CA ASP A 138 6.27 -17.07 5.39
C ASP A 138 5.13 -16.11 5.77
N ILE A 139 5.23 -15.51 6.95
CA ILE A 139 4.28 -14.49 7.42
C ILE A 139 4.20 -13.34 6.40
N ALA A 140 5.31 -12.96 5.77
CA ALA A 140 5.37 -11.92 4.74
C ALA A 140 4.63 -12.27 3.44
N TYR A 141 4.17 -13.50 3.24
CA TYR A 141 3.29 -13.86 2.12
C TYR A 141 1.90 -13.24 2.27
N SER A 142 1.44 -13.13 3.52
CA SER A 142 0.07 -12.72 3.86
C SER A 142 -0.01 -11.43 4.67
N ARG A 143 1.14 -10.94 5.14
CA ARG A 143 1.24 -9.74 5.97
C ARG A 143 2.01 -8.61 5.30
N ARG A 144 1.67 -7.38 5.69
CA ARG A 144 2.44 -6.18 5.35
C ARG A 144 3.84 -6.25 5.98
N SER A 145 4.84 -6.51 5.15
CA SER A 145 6.23 -6.67 5.60
C SER A 145 7.21 -5.75 4.86
N ALA A 146 8.31 -5.47 5.54
CA ALA A 146 9.45 -4.73 5.02
C ALA A 146 10.75 -5.48 5.32
N ALA A 147 11.69 -5.47 4.39
CA ALA A 147 13.06 -5.93 4.62
C ALA A 147 13.95 -4.72 4.89
N VAL A 148 14.65 -4.74 6.03
CA VAL A 148 15.62 -3.72 6.43
C VAL A 148 17.02 -4.30 6.27
N LEU A 149 17.82 -3.65 5.43
CA LEU A 149 19.19 -4.03 5.14
C LEU A 149 20.13 -3.26 6.06
N PHE A 150 21.04 -3.98 6.70
CA PHE A 150 22.07 -3.43 7.55
C PHE A 150 23.44 -3.68 6.94
N GLY A 151 24.36 -2.76 7.16
CA GLY A 151 25.75 -2.87 6.75
C GLY A 151 26.54 -1.65 7.19
N ARG A 152 27.85 -1.65 6.89
CA ARG A 152 28.68 -0.46 7.15
C ARG A 152 28.29 0.67 6.19
N PRO A 153 28.50 1.95 6.55
CA PRO A 153 28.31 3.06 5.63
C PRO A 153 29.09 2.82 4.33
N GLN A 154 28.41 2.91 3.18
CA GLN A 154 28.99 2.66 1.84
C GLN A 154 29.52 1.23 1.58
N GLY A 155 29.31 0.30 2.52
CA GLY A 155 29.65 -1.11 2.38
C GLY A 155 28.49 -1.93 1.82
N HIS A 156 28.76 -3.21 1.54
CA HIS A 156 27.71 -4.16 1.19
C HIS A 156 26.82 -4.48 2.39
N PRO A 157 25.52 -4.75 2.18
CA PRO A 157 24.66 -5.29 3.21
C PRO A 157 25.24 -6.59 3.77
N SER A 158 25.22 -6.74 5.09
CA SER A 158 25.70 -7.92 5.82
C SER A 158 24.56 -8.68 6.49
N LEU A 159 23.48 -7.99 6.84
CA LEU A 159 22.34 -8.54 7.54
C LEU A 159 21.03 -7.98 6.96
N VAL A 160 20.01 -8.83 6.89
CA VAL A 160 18.64 -8.44 6.54
C VAL A 160 17.71 -8.83 7.69
N ALA A 161 16.89 -7.88 8.12
CA ALA A 161 15.80 -8.12 9.06
C ALA A 161 14.46 -7.94 8.34
N VAL A 162 13.60 -8.95 8.41
CA VAL A 162 12.22 -8.84 7.92
C VAL A 162 11.34 -8.39 9.08
N VAL A 163 10.61 -7.30 8.87
CA VAL A 163 9.74 -6.65 9.84
C VAL A 163 8.30 -6.80 9.38
N ASN A 164 7.44 -7.33 10.25
CA ASN A 164 5.99 -7.23 10.11
C ASN A 164 5.56 -5.85 10.63
N LEU A 165 5.06 -5.01 9.72
CA LEU A 165 4.70 -3.63 9.98
C LEU A 165 3.39 -3.46 10.75
N LEU A 166 2.52 -4.47 10.77
CA LEU A 166 1.26 -4.40 11.50
C LEU A 166 1.46 -4.75 12.98
N ASP A 167 2.28 -5.76 13.24
CA ASP A 167 2.56 -6.24 14.59
C ASP A 167 3.78 -5.55 15.23
N ASN A 168 4.55 -4.76 14.45
CA ASN A 168 5.80 -4.11 14.87
C ASN A 168 6.83 -5.10 15.44
N THR A 169 7.01 -6.23 14.76
CA THR A 169 7.92 -7.29 15.20
C THR A 169 8.85 -7.71 14.07
N VAL A 170 10.11 -8.03 14.41
CA VAL A 170 11.02 -8.71 13.49
C VAL A 170 10.64 -10.19 13.40
N THR A 171 10.36 -10.67 12.20
CA THR A 171 9.96 -12.05 11.94
C THR A 171 11.12 -12.93 11.48
N GLN A 172 12.14 -12.33 10.88
CA GLN A 172 13.31 -13.05 10.36
C GLN A 172 14.55 -12.17 10.44
N VAL A 173 15.69 -12.78 10.75
CA VAL A 173 17.00 -12.12 10.75
C VAL A 173 18.03 -13.05 10.11
N VAL A 174 18.48 -12.71 8.90
CA VAL A 174 19.34 -13.54 8.07
C VAL A 174 20.58 -12.77 7.59
N PRO A 175 21.72 -13.45 7.40
CA PRO A 175 22.86 -12.86 6.70
C PRO A 175 22.46 -12.46 5.28
N ALA A 176 22.87 -11.28 4.83
CA ALA A 176 22.46 -10.74 3.52
C ALA A 176 22.89 -11.62 2.33
N GLY A 177 24.01 -12.34 2.45
CA GLY A 177 24.45 -13.29 1.41
C GLY A 177 23.63 -14.59 1.32
N GLN A 178 22.68 -14.80 2.23
CA GLN A 178 21.81 -15.98 2.30
C GLN A 178 20.33 -15.62 2.09
N TRP A 179 20.03 -14.35 1.83
CA TRP A 179 18.68 -13.84 1.62
C TRP A 179 18.34 -13.78 0.14
#